data_AF-A0AAX4KY90-F1
#
_entry.id   AF-A0AAX4KY90-F1
#
_cell.length_a   1.000
_cell.length_b   1.000
_cell.length_c   1.000
_cell.angle_alpha   90.00
_cell.angle_beta   90.00
_cell.angle_gamma   90.00
#
_symmetry.space_group_name_H-M   'P 1'
#
loop_
_entity.id
_entity.type
_entity.pdbx_description
1 polymer ?
#
loop_
_entity_poly.entity_id
_entity_poly.type
_entity_poly.pdbx_seq_one_letter_code
_entity_poly.pdbx_strand_id
1 'polypeptide(L)'
;MQHRAIPQDLRIQLWAILQHVLEVKIPFFGIPLKGVNNPILVLDAIVKPSNNFIKIDIIDDFLTQFNEAIGFECASEKKQWDASIPFSSYYIYITNEIAEDSIRKCGIPIDEKEKFEILHLIDEALFPQNYLVKALRTAQQLDAQILYREGEEPVEVSLKKIVIKTLSSFPLDQNPRYMDNSLIHLVGILPVEYAESRSVDLIQVENGLWSAIYSLPYLYIKSWKWIWDLNWVTLIEFSSLEEV
;
A
#
# COMPACT_ATOMS: atom_id res chain seq x y z
N MET A 1 41.16 -0.55 20.90
CA MET A 1 40.29 -0.08 19.80
C MET A 1 38.86 -0.36 20.21
N GLN A 2 38.12 0.64 20.68
CA GLN A 2 36.70 0.50 20.98
C GLN A 2 35.94 0.60 19.66
N HIS A 3 35.36 -0.51 19.20
CA HIS A 3 34.31 -0.47 18.19
C HIS A 3 33.13 0.31 18.78
N ARG A 4 33.01 1.58 18.42
CA ARG A 4 31.78 2.35 18.65
C ARG A 4 30.69 1.66 17.83
N ALA A 5 29.82 0.93 18.52
CA ALA A 5 28.54 0.52 17.98
C ALA A 5 27.84 1.80 17.49
N ILE A 6 27.62 1.89 16.19
CA ILE A 6 26.72 2.89 15.63
C ILE A 6 25.35 2.58 16.23
N PRO A 7 24.67 3.51 16.92
CA PRO A 7 23.32 3.30 17.41
C PRO A 7 22.43 2.78 16.28
N GLN A 8 21.62 1.74 16.52
CA GLN A 8 20.75 1.14 15.49
C GLN A 8 19.83 2.18 14.82
N ASP A 9 19.39 3.19 15.58
CA ASP A 9 18.65 4.37 15.08
C ASP A 9 19.38 5.11 13.96
N LEU A 10 20.71 5.23 14.06
CA LEU A 10 21.56 5.90 13.08
C LEU A 10 21.71 5.07 11.79
N ARG A 11 21.65 3.74 11.86
CA ARG A 11 21.68 2.87 10.67
C ARG A 11 20.39 2.97 9.86
N ILE A 12 19.24 3.11 10.52
CA ILE A 12 17.93 3.25 9.88
C ILE A 12 17.80 4.64 9.25
N GLN A 13 18.19 5.69 9.99
CA GLN A 13 18.32 7.02 9.41
C GLN A 13 19.26 6.99 8.20
N LEU A 14 20.44 6.36 8.30
CA LEU A 14 21.36 6.24 7.18
C LEU A 14 20.80 5.43 5.99
N TRP A 15 20.04 4.35 6.22
CA TRP A 15 19.46 3.53 5.15
C TRP A 15 18.32 4.24 4.42
N ALA A 16 17.43 4.91 5.17
CA ALA A 16 16.38 5.76 4.62
C ALA A 16 16.93 7.05 3.97
N ILE A 17 18.06 7.58 4.45
CA ILE A 17 18.80 8.70 3.83
C ILE A 17 19.54 8.25 2.56
N LEU A 18 19.96 6.98 2.46
CA LEU A 18 20.74 6.46 1.32
C LEU A 18 19.87 5.99 0.14
N GLN A 19 18.61 5.59 0.36
CA GLN A 19 17.67 5.36 -0.74
C GLN A 19 17.12 6.71 -1.22
N HIS A 20 17.66 7.21 -2.34
CA HIS A 20 17.14 8.42 -2.97
C HIS A 20 15.68 8.26 -3.45
N VAL A 21 15.22 7.01 -3.59
CA VAL A 21 13.95 6.62 -4.18
C VAL A 21 13.55 5.23 -3.66
N LEU A 22 12.27 5.02 -3.34
CA LEU A 22 11.64 3.74 -2.99
C LEU A 22 10.64 3.31 -4.06
N GLU A 23 10.60 2.01 -4.37
CA GLU A 23 9.53 1.42 -5.17
C GLU A 23 8.54 0.70 -4.25
N VAL A 24 7.25 1.02 -4.37
CA VAL A 24 6.17 0.47 -3.55
C VAL A 24 4.95 0.14 -4.40
N LYS A 25 4.12 -0.81 -3.95
CA LYS A 25 2.81 -1.09 -4.54
C LYS A 25 1.79 -0.09 -4.00
N ILE A 26 0.96 0.50 -4.86
CA ILE A 26 -0.10 1.45 -4.47
C ILE A 26 -1.46 1.03 -5.02
N PRO A 27 -2.56 1.25 -4.28
CA PRO A 27 -3.91 1.05 -4.79
C PRO A 27 -4.33 2.28 -5.62
N PHE A 28 -3.93 2.31 -6.88
CA PHE A 28 -4.18 3.49 -7.71
C PHE A 28 -5.65 3.69 -7.99
N PHE A 29 -6.42 2.67 -8.39
CA PHE A 29 -7.88 2.74 -8.46
C PHE A 29 -8.53 1.74 -7.51
N GLY A 30 -9.77 2.02 -7.12
CA GLY A 30 -10.56 1.17 -6.24
C GLY A 30 -11.15 1.99 -5.10
N ILE A 31 -12.45 2.31 -5.19
CA ILE A 31 -13.18 2.97 -4.11
C ILE A 31 -13.80 1.88 -3.23
N PRO A 32 -13.51 1.85 -1.92
CA PRO A 32 -14.16 0.93 -1.01
C PRO A 32 -15.64 1.25 -0.95
N LEU A 33 -16.49 0.23 -0.93
CA LEU A 33 -17.91 0.35 -0.64
C LEU A 33 -18.27 -0.73 0.36
N LYS A 34 -18.88 -0.36 1.48
CA LYS A 34 -19.15 -1.29 2.59
C LYS A 34 -20.00 -2.48 2.11
N GLY A 35 -19.48 -3.69 2.30
CA GLY A 35 -20.16 -4.93 1.90
C GLY A 35 -20.09 -5.23 0.39
N VAL A 36 -19.30 -4.49 -0.37
CA VAL A 36 -19.14 -4.67 -1.82
C VAL A 36 -17.68 -5.04 -2.12
N ASN A 37 -17.50 -6.14 -2.85
CA ASN A 37 -16.20 -6.59 -3.33
C ASN A 37 -15.95 -6.02 -4.74
N ASN A 38 -15.45 -4.80 -4.81
CA ASN A 38 -15.09 -4.13 -6.06
C ASN A 38 -13.60 -4.33 -6.39
N PRO A 39 -13.22 -4.33 -7.68
CA PRO A 39 -11.84 -4.43 -8.11
C PRO A 39 -10.96 -3.29 -7.57
N ILE A 40 -9.69 -3.61 -7.33
CA ILE A 40 -8.63 -2.70 -6.93
C ILE A 40 -7.51 -2.82 -7.97
N LEU A 41 -7.11 -1.70 -8.57
CA LEU A 41 -5.95 -1.65 -9.46
C LEU A 41 -4.73 -1.25 -8.67
N VAL A 42 -3.77 -2.17 -8.57
CA VAL A 42 -2.50 -1.97 -7.87
C VAL A 42 -1.41 -1.68 -8.89
N LEU A 43 -0.73 -0.54 -8.73
CA LEU A 43 0.39 -0.12 -9.60
C LEU A 43 1.71 -0.06 -8.83
N ASP A 44 2.81 -0.06 -9.59
CA ASP A 44 4.11 0.31 -9.04
C ASP A 44 4.23 1.82 -8.96
N ALA A 45 4.67 2.28 -7.80
CA ALA A 45 4.93 3.67 -7.56
C ALA A 45 6.34 3.89 -7.06
N ILE A 46 6.86 5.06 -7.42
CA ILE A 46 8.16 5.56 -7.04
C ILE A 46 7.93 6.70 -6.06
N VAL A 47 8.47 6.58 -4.85
CA VAL A 47 8.34 7.59 -3.79
C VAL A 47 9.71 8.08 -3.36
N LYS A 48 9.82 9.36 -3.03
CA LYS A 48 11.00 9.90 -2.35
C LYS A 48 10.69 10.03 -0.86
N PRO A 49 11.32 9.22 0.01
CA PRO A 49 11.17 9.34 1.46
C PRO A 49 11.47 10.76 1.92
N SER A 50 10.60 11.29 2.78
CA SER A 50 10.80 12.60 3.40
C SER A 50 11.48 12.52 4.76
N ASN A 51 11.66 11.30 5.29
CA ASN A 51 12.14 11.00 6.64
C ASN A 51 11.28 11.67 7.73
N ASN A 52 9.99 11.87 7.45
CA ASN A 52 9.02 12.37 8.41
C ASN A 52 8.34 11.17 9.09
N PHE A 53 8.94 10.73 10.18
CA PHE A 53 8.57 9.49 10.83
C PHE A 53 7.45 9.66 11.87
N ILE A 54 6.45 8.79 11.78
CA ILE A 54 5.32 8.68 12.69
C ILE A 54 5.37 7.29 13.33
N LYS A 55 5.26 7.23 14.66
CA LYS A 55 5.16 5.94 15.35
C LYS A 55 3.75 5.37 15.14
N ILE A 56 3.67 4.11 14.75
CA ILE A 56 2.41 3.37 14.61
C ILE A 56 2.55 2.03 15.31
N ASP A 57 1.58 1.70 16.16
CA ASP A 57 1.62 0.51 17.00
C ASP A 57 1.39 -0.79 16.20
N ILE A 58 0.72 -0.73 15.04
CA ILE A 58 0.42 -1.90 14.20
C ILE A 58 1.67 -2.62 13.68
N ILE A 59 2.81 -1.93 13.57
CA ILE A 59 4.09 -2.57 13.22
C ILE A 59 4.61 -3.38 14.41
N ASP A 60 4.40 -2.92 15.64
CA ASP A 60 4.74 -3.70 16.84
C ASP A 60 3.85 -4.96 16.95
N ASP A 61 2.56 -4.85 16.60
CA ASP A 61 1.65 -5.99 16.53
C ASP A 61 2.08 -7.00 15.47
N PHE A 62 2.49 -6.53 14.28
CA PHE A 62 3.08 -7.37 13.24
C PHE A 62 4.33 -8.11 13.73
N LEU A 63 5.28 -7.41 14.37
CA LEU A 63 6.50 -8.03 14.88
C LEU A 63 6.19 -9.16 15.87
N THR A 64 5.20 -8.94 16.73
CA THR A 64 4.75 -9.93 17.71
C THR A 64 4.21 -11.17 17.00
N GLN A 65 3.24 -11.00 16.10
CA GLN A 65 2.64 -12.13 15.37
C GLN A 65 3.64 -12.84 14.46
N PHE A 66 4.56 -12.11 13.83
CA PHE A 66 5.58 -12.70 12.98
C PHE A 66 6.54 -13.57 13.79
N ASN A 67 7.04 -13.08 14.93
CA ASN A 67 7.88 -13.86 15.83
C ASN A 67 7.17 -15.11 16.37
N GLU A 68 5.87 -14.99 16.69
CA GLU A 68 5.05 -16.13 17.10
C GLU A 68 4.91 -17.17 15.97
N ALA A 69 4.66 -16.73 14.74
CA ALA A 69 4.49 -17.61 13.58
C ALA A 69 5.78 -18.37 13.23
N ILE A 70 6.94 -17.72 13.30
CA ILE A 70 8.23 -18.36 13.03
C ILE A 70 8.76 -19.14 14.25
N GLY A 71 8.26 -18.88 15.46
CA GLY A 71 8.70 -19.51 16.71
C GLY A 71 10.03 -18.99 17.28
N PHE A 72 10.53 -17.85 16.78
CA PHE A 72 11.80 -17.24 17.19
C PHE A 72 11.62 -15.73 17.41
N GLU A 73 12.25 -15.18 18.44
CA GLU A 73 12.33 -13.72 18.64
C GLU A 73 13.42 -13.12 17.72
N CYS A 74 13.14 -13.03 16.43
CA CYS A 74 14.10 -12.57 15.43
C CYS A 74 13.79 -11.15 14.91
N ALA A 75 12.53 -10.85 14.69
CA ALA A 75 12.07 -9.54 14.23
C ALA A 75 11.96 -8.60 15.43
N SER A 76 12.94 -7.71 15.59
CA SER A 76 13.01 -6.77 16.72
C SER A 76 13.14 -5.30 16.29
N GLU A 77 13.27 -5.06 14.99
CA GLU A 77 13.44 -3.70 14.46
C GLU A 77 12.11 -2.97 14.42
N LYS A 78 11.90 -2.08 15.41
CA LYS A 78 10.78 -1.13 15.38
C LYS A 78 11.03 -0.11 14.28
N LYS A 79 10.18 -0.12 13.25
CA LYS A 79 10.24 0.85 12.16
C LYS A 79 9.10 1.85 12.29
N GLN A 80 9.44 3.13 12.13
CA GLN A 80 8.47 4.23 12.16
C GLN A 80 7.99 4.52 10.75
N TRP A 81 6.71 4.83 10.57
CA TRP A 81 6.14 5.12 9.26
C TRP A 81 6.63 6.45 8.70
N ASP A 82 7.20 6.47 7.49
CA ASP A 82 7.45 7.71 6.76
C ASP A 82 6.15 8.22 6.11
N ALA A 83 5.63 9.32 6.63
CA ALA A 83 4.36 9.92 6.19
C ALA A 83 4.35 10.40 4.72
N SER A 84 5.50 10.40 4.04
CA SER A 84 5.55 10.63 2.58
C SER A 84 5.00 9.48 1.74
N ILE A 85 4.83 8.30 2.33
CA ILE A 85 4.34 7.08 1.67
C ILE A 85 2.93 6.77 2.19
N PRO A 86 1.95 6.45 1.34
CA PRO A 86 0.64 5.97 1.81
C PRO A 86 0.80 4.81 2.79
N PHE A 87 0.04 4.82 3.88
CA PHE A 87 0.28 3.95 5.02
C PHE A 87 0.18 2.46 4.65
N SER A 88 -0.84 2.08 3.88
CA SER A 88 -1.04 0.73 3.33
C SER A 88 0.17 0.24 2.51
N SER A 89 0.65 1.08 1.58
CA SER A 89 1.85 0.80 0.78
C SER A 89 3.10 0.66 1.64
N TYR A 90 3.27 1.54 2.62
CA TYR A 90 4.39 1.48 3.57
C TYR A 90 4.35 0.20 4.39
N TYR A 91 3.19 -0.16 4.94
CA TYR A 91 2.98 -1.37 5.73
C TYR A 91 3.40 -2.63 4.94
N ILE A 92 2.96 -2.76 3.69
CA ILE A 92 3.30 -3.92 2.84
C ILE A 92 4.80 -3.98 2.53
N TYR A 93 5.38 -2.84 2.16
CA TYR A 93 6.82 -2.74 1.90
C TYR A 93 7.63 -3.13 3.14
N ILE A 94 7.34 -2.50 4.28
CA ILE A 94 8.18 -2.60 5.46
C ILE A 94 8.12 -3.97 6.13
N THR A 95 6.94 -4.59 6.12
CA THR A 95 6.75 -5.93 6.70
C THR A 95 7.44 -7.01 5.87
N ASN A 96 7.49 -6.86 4.54
CA ASN A 96 8.29 -7.74 3.69
C ASN A 96 9.78 -7.59 3.98
N GLU A 97 10.28 -6.35 4.03
CA GLU A 97 11.69 -6.07 4.38
C GLU A 97 12.08 -6.65 5.74
N ILE A 98 11.21 -6.50 6.75
CA ILE A 98 11.42 -7.09 8.09
C ILE A 98 11.48 -8.61 7.99
N ALA A 99 10.54 -9.25 7.29
CA ALA A 99 10.49 -10.70 7.15
C ALA A 99 11.76 -11.23 6.46
N GLU A 100 12.15 -10.64 5.32
CA GLU A 100 13.36 -11.03 4.59
C GLU A 100 14.63 -10.86 5.43
N ASP A 101 14.75 -9.73 6.13
CA ASP A 101 15.87 -9.49 7.02
C ASP A 101 15.94 -10.50 8.16
N SER A 102 14.80 -10.81 8.78
CA SER A 102 14.71 -11.78 9.87
C SER A 102 15.02 -13.20 9.41
N ILE A 103 14.46 -13.64 8.29
CA ILE A 103 14.75 -14.95 7.68
C ILE A 103 16.26 -15.09 7.44
N ARG A 104 16.86 -14.06 6.83
CA ARG A 104 18.30 -14.06 6.52
C ARG A 104 19.17 -13.99 7.77
N LYS A 105 18.88 -13.10 8.72
CA LYS A 105 19.69 -12.89 9.93
C LYS A 105 19.63 -14.09 10.87
N CYS A 106 18.47 -14.72 11.00
CA CYS A 106 18.27 -15.86 11.90
C CYS A 106 18.40 -17.23 11.21
N GLY A 107 18.61 -17.26 9.89
CA GLY A 107 18.78 -18.51 9.14
C GLY A 107 17.54 -19.40 9.18
N ILE A 108 16.35 -18.79 9.11
CA ILE A 108 15.08 -19.51 9.17
C ILE A 108 14.92 -20.29 7.86
N PRO A 109 14.76 -21.62 7.90
CA PRO A 109 14.74 -22.46 6.69
C PRO A 109 13.34 -22.48 6.08
N ILE A 110 12.85 -21.32 5.62
CA ILE A 110 11.59 -21.19 4.90
C ILE A 110 11.82 -20.70 3.48
N ASP A 111 10.96 -21.13 2.55
CA ASP A 111 11.01 -20.65 1.17
C ASP A 111 10.17 -19.36 0.97
N GLU A 112 10.26 -18.78 -0.23
CA GLU A 112 9.52 -17.56 -0.57
C GLU A 112 8.00 -17.75 -0.49
N LYS A 113 7.50 -18.95 -0.83
CA LYS A 113 6.06 -19.23 -0.80
C LYS A 113 5.57 -19.27 0.64
N GLU A 114 6.28 -19.99 1.52
CA GLU A 114 6.01 -20.05 2.96
C GLU A 114 6.09 -18.66 3.61
N LYS A 115 7.08 -17.83 3.22
CA LYS A 115 7.15 -16.42 3.64
C LYS A 115 5.86 -15.68 3.35
N PHE A 116 5.37 -15.73 2.11
CA PHE A 116 4.13 -15.05 1.73
C PHE A 116 2.88 -15.66 2.37
N GLU A 117 2.82 -16.98 2.56
CA GLU A 117 1.74 -17.63 3.31
C GLU A 117 1.66 -17.10 4.75
N ILE A 118 2.80 -16.98 5.44
CA ILE A 118 2.88 -16.39 6.79
C ILE A 118 2.45 -14.92 6.78
N LEU A 119 2.95 -14.12 5.82
CA LEU A 119 2.60 -12.70 5.71
C LEU A 119 1.10 -12.50 5.48
N HIS A 120 0.48 -13.29 4.61
CA HIS A 120 -0.97 -13.23 4.37
C HIS A 120 -1.77 -13.59 5.62
N LEU A 121 -1.37 -14.61 6.39
CA LEU A 121 -2.05 -14.98 7.63
C LEU A 121 -2.00 -13.86 8.68
N ILE A 122 -0.84 -13.21 8.83
CA ILE A 122 -0.67 -12.08 9.75
C ILE A 122 -1.48 -10.87 9.26
N ASP A 123 -1.44 -10.58 7.96
CA ASP A 123 -2.22 -9.50 7.36
C ASP A 123 -3.73 -9.69 7.60
N GLU A 124 -4.24 -10.92 7.47
CA GLU A 124 -5.64 -11.26 7.77
C GLU A 124 -6.00 -11.12 9.25
N ALA A 125 -5.07 -11.44 10.15
CA ALA A 125 -5.26 -11.29 11.58
C ALA A 125 -5.27 -9.82 12.03
N LEU A 126 -4.39 -8.99 11.45
CA LEU A 126 -4.28 -7.57 11.78
C LEU A 126 -5.35 -6.72 11.10
N PHE A 127 -5.74 -7.06 9.87
CA PHE A 127 -6.71 -6.32 9.07
C PHE A 127 -7.83 -7.25 8.57
N PRO A 128 -8.70 -7.75 9.48
CA PRO A 128 -9.74 -8.68 9.09
C PRO A 128 -10.68 -8.07 8.05
N GLN A 129 -10.98 -8.86 7.00
CA GLN A 129 -11.85 -8.47 5.89
C GLN A 129 -11.37 -7.24 5.09
N ASN A 130 -10.07 -6.92 5.14
CA ASN A 130 -9.50 -5.82 4.39
C ASN A 130 -8.92 -6.30 3.05
N TYR A 131 -9.66 -6.11 1.98
CA TYR A 131 -9.23 -6.53 0.63
C TYR A 131 -8.07 -5.70 0.08
N LEU A 132 -7.84 -4.49 0.60
CA LEU A 132 -6.75 -3.64 0.15
C LEU A 132 -5.38 -4.22 0.53
N VAL A 133 -5.21 -4.67 1.78
CA VAL A 133 -3.95 -5.31 2.23
C VAL A 133 -3.67 -6.54 1.38
N LYS A 134 -4.69 -7.39 1.19
CA LYS A 134 -4.58 -8.60 0.35
C LYS A 134 -4.18 -8.27 -1.08
N ALA A 135 -4.80 -7.26 -1.70
CA ALA A 135 -4.46 -6.82 -3.06
C ALA A 135 -2.99 -6.39 -3.16
N LEU A 136 -2.53 -5.54 -2.24
CA LEU A 136 -1.16 -5.04 -2.24
C LEU A 136 -0.13 -6.14 -1.95
N ARG A 137 -0.41 -7.05 -1.00
CA ARG A 137 0.46 -8.21 -0.70
C ARG A 137 0.53 -9.16 -1.88
N THR A 138 -0.60 -9.43 -2.54
CA THR A 138 -0.65 -10.27 -3.74
C THR A 138 0.16 -9.65 -4.88
N ALA A 139 0.03 -8.34 -5.10
CA ALA A 139 0.83 -7.62 -6.09
C ALA A 139 2.33 -7.67 -5.78
N GLN A 140 2.71 -7.62 -4.49
CA GLN A 140 4.10 -7.78 -4.04
C GLN A 140 4.61 -9.21 -4.26
N GLN A 141 3.80 -10.23 -3.93
CA GLN A 141 4.14 -11.63 -4.12
C GLN A 141 4.37 -11.99 -5.59
N LEU A 142 3.54 -11.44 -6.48
CA LEU A 142 3.65 -11.65 -7.93
C LEU A 142 4.71 -10.75 -8.58
N ASP A 143 5.25 -9.78 -7.84
CA ASP A 143 6.08 -8.69 -8.36
C ASP A 143 5.49 -8.04 -9.62
N ALA A 144 4.17 -7.83 -9.62
CA ALA A 144 3.43 -7.35 -10.78
C ALA A 144 2.49 -6.19 -10.40
N GLN A 145 2.08 -5.43 -11.41
CA GLN A 145 0.91 -4.56 -11.32
C GLN A 145 -0.30 -5.42 -11.64
N ILE A 146 -1.35 -5.30 -10.84
CA ILE A 146 -2.49 -6.23 -10.95
C ILE A 146 -3.82 -5.50 -10.84
N LEU A 147 -4.82 -6.05 -11.50
CA LEU A 147 -6.21 -5.87 -11.16
C LEU A 147 -6.61 -7.01 -10.20
N TYR A 148 -7.03 -6.65 -8.99
CA TYR A 148 -7.38 -7.59 -7.93
C TYR A 148 -8.85 -7.49 -7.55
N ARG A 149 -9.49 -8.63 -7.32
CA ARG A 149 -10.81 -8.72 -6.69
C ARG A 149 -10.86 -9.98 -5.83
N GLU A 150 -11.41 -9.88 -4.62
CA GLU A 150 -11.43 -11.03 -3.69
C GLU A 150 -12.19 -12.21 -4.31
N GLY A 151 -11.61 -13.40 -4.26
CA GLY A 151 -12.23 -14.63 -4.79
C GLY A 151 -12.07 -14.83 -6.30
N GLU A 152 -11.41 -13.92 -7.00
CA GLU A 152 -11.02 -14.07 -8.41
C GLU A 152 -9.49 -14.20 -8.51
N GLU A 153 -9.00 -14.79 -9.61
CA GLU A 153 -7.56 -14.80 -9.87
C GLU A 153 -7.10 -13.37 -10.24
N PRO A 154 -5.98 -12.89 -9.69
CA PRO A 154 -5.46 -11.56 -10.03
C PRO A 154 -5.05 -11.51 -11.50
N VAL A 155 -5.39 -10.41 -12.18
CA VAL A 155 -5.04 -10.19 -13.58
C VAL A 155 -3.84 -9.26 -13.65
N GLU A 156 -2.72 -9.74 -14.18
CA GLU A 156 -1.56 -8.90 -14.43
C GLU A 156 -1.85 -7.84 -15.49
N VAL A 157 -1.41 -6.61 -15.21
CA VAL A 157 -1.54 -5.48 -16.13
C VAL A 157 -0.17 -4.85 -16.37
N SER A 158 0.03 -4.30 -17.56
CA SER A 158 1.27 -3.60 -17.91
C SER A 158 1.00 -2.11 -18.07
N LEU A 159 1.20 -1.36 -16.99
CA LEU A 159 1.10 0.09 -16.95
C LEU A 159 2.47 0.70 -16.56
N LYS A 160 2.66 1.98 -16.89
CA LYS A 160 3.90 2.67 -16.53
C LYS A 160 3.94 2.85 -15.01
N LYS A 161 5.12 2.66 -14.41
CA LYS A 161 5.35 3.07 -13.02
C LYS A 161 5.13 4.58 -12.90
N ILE A 162 4.55 5.00 -11.78
CA ILE A 162 4.26 6.42 -11.53
C ILE A 162 5.14 6.95 -10.42
N VAL A 163 5.53 8.22 -10.48
CA VAL A 163 6.16 8.90 -9.34
C VAL A 163 5.05 9.50 -8.51
N ILE A 164 5.06 9.29 -7.20
CA ILE A 164 4.05 9.86 -6.30
C ILE A 164 4.67 10.69 -5.18
N LYS A 165 3.87 11.64 -4.71
CA LYS A 165 4.10 12.42 -3.50
C LYS A 165 2.81 12.50 -2.71
N THR A 166 2.85 12.03 -1.46
CA THR A 166 1.72 12.18 -0.54
C THR A 166 1.56 13.64 -0.15
N LEU A 167 0.35 14.18 -0.30
CA LEU A 167 0.02 15.57 0.04
C LEU A 167 -0.67 15.66 1.40
N SER A 168 -1.62 14.76 1.68
CA SER A 168 -2.40 14.74 2.91
C SER A 168 -3.21 13.46 3.04
N SER A 169 -3.52 13.03 4.26
CA SER A 169 -4.38 11.87 4.53
C SER A 169 -5.54 12.27 5.46
N PHE A 170 -6.73 11.72 5.21
CA PHE A 170 -7.94 11.99 5.99
C PHE A 170 -8.54 10.67 6.48
N PRO A 171 -9.11 10.63 7.70
CA PRO A 171 -9.78 9.43 8.17
C PRO A 171 -10.99 9.15 7.29
N LEU A 172 -11.14 7.89 6.87
CA LEU A 172 -12.22 7.47 6.01
C LEU A 172 -13.35 6.86 6.86
N ASP A 173 -14.50 7.52 6.89
CA ASP A 173 -15.74 6.90 7.36
C ASP A 173 -16.20 5.89 6.30
N GLN A 174 -16.14 4.60 6.62
CA GLN A 174 -16.48 3.53 5.67
C GLN A 174 -17.99 3.46 5.35
N ASN A 175 -18.83 4.34 5.89
CA ASN A 175 -20.25 4.41 5.54
C ASN A 175 -20.47 5.37 4.36
N PRO A 176 -20.72 4.87 3.13
CA PRO A 176 -20.97 5.72 1.97
C PRO A 176 -22.27 6.52 2.14
N ARG A 177 -22.28 7.79 1.72
CA ARG A 177 -23.49 8.64 1.82
C ARG A 177 -24.62 8.19 0.90
N TYR A 178 -24.25 7.59 -0.22
CA TYR A 178 -25.17 7.08 -1.23
C TYR A 178 -24.61 5.78 -1.79
N MET A 179 -25.48 4.78 -1.94
CA MET A 179 -25.12 3.49 -2.53
C MET A 179 -26.32 2.93 -3.27
N ASP A 180 -26.17 2.79 -4.59
CA ASP A 180 -27.10 2.09 -5.47
C ASP A 180 -26.32 1.13 -6.39
N ASN A 181 -27.04 0.29 -7.12
CA ASN A 181 -26.41 -0.68 -8.03
C ASN A 181 -25.62 0.02 -9.13
N SER A 182 -26.11 1.16 -9.64
CA SER A 182 -25.45 1.91 -10.71
C SER A 182 -24.07 2.40 -10.28
N LEU A 183 -23.97 2.95 -9.06
CA LEU A 183 -22.73 3.37 -8.45
C LEU A 183 -21.78 2.19 -8.24
N ILE A 184 -22.29 1.07 -7.72
CA ILE A 184 -21.48 -0.14 -7.52
C ILE A 184 -20.86 -0.60 -8.84
N HIS A 185 -21.66 -0.67 -9.91
CA HIS A 185 -21.17 -1.04 -11.24
C HIS A 185 -20.16 -0.02 -11.78
N LEU A 186 -20.42 1.28 -11.61
CA LEU A 186 -19.51 2.33 -12.06
C LEU A 186 -18.17 2.28 -11.34
N VAL A 187 -18.17 2.17 -10.00
CA VAL A 187 -16.93 2.00 -9.22
C VAL A 187 -16.21 0.72 -9.63
N GLY A 188 -16.95 -0.35 -9.90
CA GLY A 188 -16.37 -1.63 -10.29
C GLY A 188 -15.70 -1.64 -11.65
N ILE A 189 -16.24 -0.91 -12.63
CA ILE A 189 -15.73 -0.89 -14.01
C ILE A 189 -14.56 0.09 -14.21
N LEU A 190 -14.45 1.15 -13.40
CA LEU A 190 -13.41 2.17 -13.54
C LEU A 190 -11.97 1.62 -13.51
N PRO A 191 -11.58 0.76 -12.54
CA PRO A 191 -10.23 0.17 -12.52
C PRO A 191 -9.93 -0.63 -13.79
N VAL A 192 -10.92 -1.35 -14.32
CA VAL A 192 -10.83 -2.17 -15.54
C VAL A 192 -10.62 -1.28 -16.76
N GLU A 193 -11.49 -0.29 -16.95
CA GLU A 193 -11.44 0.64 -18.07
C GLU A 193 -10.17 1.47 -18.07
N TYR A 194 -9.65 1.83 -16.89
CA TYR A 194 -8.37 2.52 -16.80
C TYR A 194 -7.20 1.62 -17.19
N ALA A 195 -7.22 0.35 -16.77
CA ALA A 195 -6.18 -0.61 -17.14
C ALA A 195 -6.10 -0.81 -18.67
N GLU A 196 -7.25 -0.81 -19.36
CA GLU A 196 -7.33 -0.96 -20.81
C GLU A 196 -7.02 0.34 -21.57
N SER A 197 -7.70 1.43 -21.22
CA SER A 197 -7.67 2.69 -21.99
C SER A 197 -6.53 3.63 -21.61
N ARG A 198 -6.04 3.53 -20.37
CA ARG A 198 -5.07 4.46 -19.76
C ARG A 198 -5.53 5.91 -19.77
N SER A 199 -6.84 6.14 -19.84
CA SER A 199 -7.41 7.48 -19.94
C SER A 199 -7.30 8.24 -18.62
N VAL A 200 -6.62 9.39 -18.65
CA VAL A 200 -6.50 10.30 -17.51
C VAL A 200 -7.85 10.86 -17.08
N ASP A 201 -8.84 10.92 -17.98
CA ASP A 201 -10.17 11.40 -17.65
C ASP A 201 -10.88 10.48 -16.64
N LEU A 202 -10.58 9.18 -16.64
CA LEU A 202 -11.11 8.23 -15.66
C LEU A 202 -10.61 8.52 -14.24
N ILE A 203 -9.42 9.14 -14.10
CA ILE A 203 -8.92 9.60 -12.80
C ILE A 203 -9.82 10.70 -12.25
N GLN A 204 -10.25 11.64 -13.10
CA GLN A 204 -11.16 12.72 -12.72
C GLN A 204 -12.56 12.19 -12.39
N VAL A 205 -13.03 11.17 -13.11
CA VAL A 205 -14.28 10.48 -12.77
C VAL A 205 -14.19 9.85 -11.39
N GLU A 206 -13.13 9.07 -11.10
CA GLU A 206 -12.98 8.44 -9.78
C GLU A 206 -12.84 9.47 -8.65
N ASN A 207 -12.09 10.56 -8.85
CA ASN A 207 -12.02 11.68 -7.90
C ASN A 207 -13.41 12.30 -7.65
N GLY A 208 -14.24 12.41 -8.70
CA GLY A 208 -15.64 12.82 -8.58
C GLY A 208 -16.48 11.89 -7.73
N LEU A 209 -16.28 10.57 -7.87
CA LEU A 209 -16.95 9.58 -7.05
C LEU A 209 -16.48 9.63 -5.59
N TRP A 210 -15.18 9.77 -5.34
CA TRP A 210 -14.65 10.01 -4.00
C TRP A 210 -15.33 11.22 -3.32
N SER A 211 -15.51 12.31 -4.07
CA SER A 211 -16.25 13.48 -3.59
C SER A 211 -17.74 13.19 -3.35
N ALA A 212 -18.41 12.50 -4.27
CA ALA A 212 -19.84 12.20 -4.14
C ALA A 212 -20.15 11.22 -2.99
N ILE A 213 -19.36 10.16 -2.85
CA ILE A 213 -19.60 9.06 -1.90
C ILE A 213 -19.18 9.45 -0.49
N TYR A 214 -18.02 10.08 -0.35
CA TYR A 214 -17.37 10.35 0.93
C TYR A 214 -17.25 11.83 1.26
N SER A 215 -17.72 12.72 0.37
CA SER A 215 -17.68 14.18 0.58
C SER A 215 -16.29 14.75 0.81
N LEU A 216 -15.34 14.14 0.11
CA LEU A 216 -14.01 14.69 -0.06
C LEU A 216 -14.05 15.90 -0.99
N PRO A 217 -13.12 16.84 -0.87
CA PRO A 217 -12.97 17.93 -1.82
C PRO A 217 -12.81 17.39 -3.25
N TYR A 218 -13.61 17.93 -4.18
CA TYR A 218 -13.44 17.64 -5.60
C TYR A 218 -12.16 18.30 -6.11
N LEU A 219 -11.33 17.52 -6.79
CA LEU A 219 -10.04 17.95 -7.30
C LEU A 219 -10.15 18.26 -8.80
N TYR A 220 -9.80 19.48 -9.22
CA TYR A 220 -9.73 19.87 -10.63
C TYR A 220 -8.31 19.76 -11.21
N ILE A 221 -7.36 19.18 -10.46
CA ILE A 221 -5.96 19.08 -10.84
C ILE A 221 -5.71 17.69 -11.43
N LYS A 222 -5.20 17.64 -12.67
CA LYS A 222 -5.03 16.39 -13.43
C LYS A 222 -4.03 15.41 -12.81
N SER A 223 -3.00 15.92 -12.14
CA SER A 223 -1.95 15.15 -11.48
C SER A 223 -2.28 14.76 -10.05
N TRP A 224 -3.49 15.01 -9.55
CA TRP A 224 -3.86 14.71 -8.17
C TRP A 224 -4.96 13.65 -8.10
N LYS A 225 -4.87 12.77 -7.10
CA LYS A 225 -5.79 11.64 -6.96
C LYS A 225 -6.01 11.25 -5.51
N TRP A 226 -7.25 10.91 -5.19
CA TRP A 226 -7.59 10.23 -3.94
C TRP A 226 -7.36 8.72 -4.11
N ILE A 227 -6.64 8.12 -3.16
CA ILE A 227 -6.44 6.67 -3.09
C ILE A 227 -6.93 6.11 -1.76
N TRP A 228 -7.39 4.87 -1.77
CA TRP A 228 -7.78 4.17 -0.56
C TRP A 228 -6.54 3.78 0.25
N ASP A 229 -6.51 4.12 1.54
CA ASP A 229 -5.35 3.91 2.40
C ASP A 229 -5.77 3.34 3.77
N LEU A 230 -6.33 2.13 3.75
CA LEU A 230 -6.92 1.43 4.90
C LEU A 230 -8.06 2.21 5.55
N ASN A 231 -7.84 2.71 6.76
CA ASN A 231 -8.78 3.54 7.51
C ASN A 231 -8.69 5.02 7.12
N TRP A 232 -7.91 5.31 6.08
CA TRP A 232 -7.68 6.64 5.55
C TRP A 232 -8.00 6.70 4.07
N VAL A 233 -8.14 7.92 3.59
CA VAL A 233 -8.09 8.27 2.18
C VAL A 233 -6.95 9.27 2.01
N THR A 234 -6.02 8.95 1.12
CA THR A 234 -4.78 9.71 0.96
C THR A 234 -4.81 10.44 -0.37
N LEU A 235 -4.54 11.75 -0.31
CA LEU A 235 -4.35 12.59 -1.49
C LEU A 235 -2.91 12.45 -1.96
N ILE A 236 -2.73 12.01 -3.19
CA ILE A 236 -1.43 11.94 -3.83
C ILE A 236 -1.36 12.90 -5.01
N GLU A 237 -0.19 13.51 -5.18
CA GLU A 237 0.27 14.03 -6.46
C GLU A 237 1.02 12.92 -7.19
N PHE A 238 0.77 12.77 -8.49
CA PHE A 238 1.43 11.78 -9.33
C PHE A 238 1.93 12.40 -10.63
N SER A 239 3.07 11.90 -11.13
CA SER A 239 3.59 12.22 -12.45
C SER A 239 4.07 10.97 -13.16
N SER A 240 4.11 11.03 -14.49
CA SER A 240 4.78 9.97 -15.27
C SER A 240 6.29 10.20 -15.22
N LEU A 241 7.07 9.11 -15.28
CA LEU A 241 8.53 9.18 -15.35
C LEU A 241 9.07 9.95 -16.58
N GLU A 242 8.26 10.18 -17.61
CA GLU A 242 8.65 10.93 -18.82
C GLU A 242 8.54 12.46 -18.65
N GLU A 243 7.94 12.94 -17.56
CA GLU A 243 7.73 14.37 -17.30
C GLU A 243 8.71 14.95 -16.25
N VAL A 244 9.73 14.18 -15.82
CA VAL A 244 10.74 14.59 -14.83
C VAL A 244 12.14 14.66 -15.46
#